data_AF-A0A3M6EI08-F1
#
_entry.id   AF-A0A3M6EI08-F1
#
_cell.length_a   1.000
_cell.length_b   1.000
_cell.length_c   1.000
_cell.angle_alpha   90.00
_cell.angle_beta   90.00
_cell.angle_gamma   90.00
#
_symmetry.space_group_name_H-M   'P 1'
#
loop_
_entity.id
_entity.type
_entity.pdbx_description
1 polymer ?
#
loop_
_entity_poly.entity_id
_entity_poly.type
_entity_poly.pdbx_seq_one_letter_code
_entity_poly.pdbx_strand_id
1 'polypeptide(L)'
;MALNTAPLDNPFYYLENFRQALGWIAQRYDDLLDACERRFISEFAELPVSAQGLLVRMVMRKGVLFRASKLNYVEIGDPHGAVLPLLERGWVVASPPLALSELFQLLRRDELDQCFIAHAVKGQERKQALLERLQPLYEAPQSLEQWHPALPDAVFALTIMPLCDRLRLLYFGNLYQEWSEFVLADLGIYRYEKVEFSLESRAINQRADIDVCVQLHACREALDTCTELHALAGQVIAIQCSNPWLQMRRGKLLFRIGQQAERLQDWSLAMTVYRQSSYPGARSRQIRVLERNTEYAAAMALAEQARLAPESDAEVQHLSRVLPRLQRKLGLVAERRRSA
;
A
#
# COMPACT_ATOMS: atom_id res chain seq x y z
N MET A 1 17.67 -24.75 31.91
CA MET A 1 18.00 -25.16 30.54
C MET A 1 16.78 -24.87 29.68
N ALA A 2 16.75 -23.71 29.02
CA ALA A 2 15.70 -23.41 28.05
C ALA A 2 16.02 -24.21 26.78
N LEU A 3 15.13 -25.13 26.41
CA LEU A 3 15.17 -25.76 25.10
C LEU A 3 14.91 -24.63 24.10
N ASN A 4 15.95 -24.24 23.36
CA ASN A 4 15.83 -23.39 22.17
C ASN A 4 15.10 -24.22 21.11
N THR A 5 13.77 -24.31 21.22
CA THR A 5 12.93 -24.76 20.10
C THR A 5 13.16 -23.80 18.95
N ALA A 6 13.38 -24.31 17.75
CA ALA A 6 13.44 -23.44 16.59
C ALA A 6 12.11 -22.66 16.51
N PRO A 7 12.12 -21.36 16.16
CA PRO A 7 10.91 -20.53 16.18
C PRO A 7 9.71 -21.18 15.48
N LEU A 8 9.95 -21.98 14.44
CA LEU A 8 8.92 -22.68 13.67
C LEU A 8 8.34 -23.95 14.32
N ASP A 9 9.00 -24.50 15.34
CA ASP A 9 8.46 -25.62 16.10
C ASP A 9 7.32 -25.16 17.02
N ASN A 10 7.24 -23.86 17.31
CA ASN A 10 6.11 -23.25 18.00
C ASN A 10 4.98 -22.95 17.01
N PRO A 11 3.79 -23.59 17.12
CA PRO A 11 2.69 -23.32 16.21
C PRO A 11 2.17 -21.88 16.28
N PHE A 12 2.48 -21.13 17.36
CA PHE A 12 2.11 -19.72 17.55
C PHE A 12 3.23 -18.71 17.24
N TYR A 13 4.29 -19.09 16.51
CA TYR A 13 5.41 -18.19 16.19
C TYR A 13 4.95 -16.83 15.62
N TYR A 14 3.93 -16.83 14.77
CA TYR A 14 3.40 -15.61 14.14
C TYR A 14 2.75 -14.68 15.17
N LEU A 15 2.12 -15.24 16.20
CA LEU A 15 1.52 -14.50 17.30
C LEU A 15 2.59 -13.92 18.22
N GLU A 16 3.66 -14.67 18.51
CA GLU A 16 4.80 -14.17 19.28
C GLU A 16 5.50 -13.00 18.57
N ASN A 17 5.74 -13.13 17.27
CA ASN A 17 6.31 -12.06 16.44
C ASN A 17 5.42 -10.81 16.44
N PHE A 18 4.10 -10.98 16.33
CA PHE A 18 3.16 -9.87 16.41
C PHE A 18 3.16 -9.20 17.80
N ARG A 19 3.14 -9.99 18.89
CA ARG A 19 3.24 -9.46 20.26
C ARG A 19 4.54 -8.71 20.50
N GLN A 20 5.66 -9.22 20.00
CA GLN A 20 6.96 -8.55 20.07
C GLN A 20 6.93 -7.21 19.34
N ALA A 21 6.33 -7.16 18.13
CA ALA A 21 6.16 -5.92 17.40
C ALA A 21 5.31 -4.91 18.17
N LEU A 22 4.18 -5.33 18.74
CA LEU A 22 3.33 -4.46 19.57
C LEU A 22 4.09 -3.91 20.78
N GLY A 23 4.84 -4.76 21.49
CA GLY A 23 5.65 -4.34 22.63
C GLY A 23 6.72 -3.32 22.23
N TRP A 24 7.38 -3.53 21.09
CA TRP A 24 8.35 -2.59 20.55
C TRP A 24 7.72 -1.24 20.18
N ILE A 25 6.54 -1.24 19.55
CA ILE A 25 5.81 -0.02 19.19
C ILE A 25 5.42 0.73 20.46
N ALA A 26 4.83 0.04 21.44
CA ALA A 26 4.44 0.62 22.72
C ALA A 26 5.62 1.21 23.48
N GLN A 27 6.84 0.67 23.32
CA GLN A 27 8.03 1.23 23.96
C GLN A 27 8.57 2.48 23.25
N ARG A 28 8.52 2.52 21.91
CA ARG A 28 9.23 3.55 21.11
C ARG A 28 8.35 4.68 20.57
N TYR A 29 7.06 4.42 20.45
CA TYR A 29 6.10 5.32 19.80
C TYR A 29 4.89 5.63 20.68
N ASP A 30 4.95 5.36 21.99
CA ASP A 30 3.84 5.66 22.91
C ASP A 30 3.35 7.11 22.79
N ASP A 31 4.26 8.07 22.65
CA ASP A 31 3.96 9.48 22.46
C ASP A 31 3.18 9.77 21.15
N LEU A 32 3.27 8.90 20.15
CA LEU A 32 2.57 9.03 18.88
C LEU A 32 1.24 8.26 18.83
N LEU A 33 1.01 7.29 19.71
CA LEU A 33 -0.23 6.48 19.70
C LEU A 33 -1.44 7.30 20.15
N ASP A 34 -2.62 7.08 19.57
CA ASP A 34 -3.86 7.62 20.13
C ASP A 34 -4.48 6.69 21.19
N ALA A 35 -5.61 7.12 21.76
CA ALA A 35 -6.34 6.33 22.75
C ALA A 35 -6.86 5.00 22.17
N CYS A 36 -7.26 4.97 20.90
CA CYS A 36 -7.77 3.76 20.25
C CYS A 36 -6.64 2.74 20.04
N GLU A 37 -5.47 3.19 19.61
CA GLU A 37 -4.28 2.35 19.38
C GLU A 37 -3.73 1.80 20.71
N ARG A 38 -3.64 2.62 21.75
CA ARG A 38 -3.24 2.15 23.09
C ARG A 38 -4.23 1.13 23.65
N ARG A 39 -5.52 1.41 23.53
CA ARG A 39 -6.58 0.50 23.96
C ARG A 39 -6.50 -0.83 23.21
N PHE A 40 -6.28 -0.80 21.89
CA PHE A 40 -6.08 -2.02 21.12
C PHE A 40 -4.92 -2.86 21.65
N ILE A 41 -3.75 -2.25 21.89
CA ILE A 41 -2.57 -2.98 22.39
C ILE A 41 -2.87 -3.62 23.76
N SER A 42 -3.53 -2.88 24.66
CA SER A 42 -3.93 -3.39 25.99
C SER A 42 -4.95 -4.53 25.89
N GLU A 43 -6.07 -4.30 25.20
CA GLU A 43 -7.15 -5.28 25.08
C GLU A 43 -6.70 -6.53 24.31
N PHE A 44 -5.79 -6.40 23.35
CA PHE A 44 -5.26 -7.53 22.60
C PHE A 44 -4.46 -8.47 23.51
N ALA A 45 -3.67 -7.91 24.44
CA ALA A 45 -2.89 -8.69 25.39
C ALA A 45 -3.78 -9.52 26.34
N GLU A 46 -4.99 -9.03 26.64
CA GLU A 46 -5.96 -9.66 27.55
C GLU A 46 -6.80 -10.76 26.88
N LEU A 47 -6.80 -10.84 25.54
CA LEU A 47 -7.60 -11.83 24.82
C LEU A 47 -7.11 -13.27 25.05
N PRO A 48 -8.00 -14.28 24.96
CA PRO A 48 -7.58 -15.68 24.87
C PRO A 48 -6.59 -15.90 23.71
N VAL A 49 -5.62 -16.80 23.90
CA VAL A 49 -4.57 -17.07 22.90
C VAL A 49 -5.15 -17.47 21.54
N SER A 50 -6.23 -18.24 21.52
CA SER A 50 -6.93 -18.63 20.28
C SER A 50 -7.51 -17.43 19.53
N ALA A 51 -8.12 -16.48 20.24
CA ALA A 51 -8.65 -15.25 19.64
C ALA A 51 -7.54 -14.33 19.13
N GLN A 52 -6.44 -14.19 19.88
CA GLN A 52 -5.26 -13.46 19.43
C GLN A 52 -4.68 -14.09 18.16
N GLY A 53 -4.48 -15.42 18.17
CA GLY A 53 -3.98 -16.18 17.04
C GLY A 53 -4.87 -16.00 15.80
N LEU A 54 -6.19 -16.11 15.97
CA LEU A 54 -7.14 -15.92 14.87
C LEU A 54 -7.06 -14.51 14.28
N LEU A 55 -7.01 -13.48 15.13
CA LEU A 55 -6.88 -12.11 14.65
C LEU A 55 -5.61 -11.92 13.83
N VAL A 56 -4.46 -12.39 14.33
CA VAL A 56 -3.18 -12.25 13.62
C VAL A 56 -3.20 -13.04 12.31
N ARG A 57 -3.80 -14.24 12.27
CA ARG A 57 -4.00 -14.99 11.02
C ARG A 57 -4.82 -14.21 10.00
N MET A 58 -5.88 -13.53 10.43
CA MET A 58 -6.69 -12.68 9.56
C MET A 58 -5.90 -11.45 9.07
N VAL A 59 -5.18 -10.76 9.96
CA VAL A 59 -4.34 -9.59 9.64
C VAL A 59 -3.23 -9.92 8.64
N MET A 60 -2.60 -11.09 8.76
CA MET A 60 -1.50 -11.51 7.88
C MET A 60 -1.96 -12.03 6.51
N ARG A 61 -3.26 -12.25 6.31
CA ARG A 61 -3.79 -12.76 5.04
C ARG A 61 -4.26 -11.62 4.16
N LYS A 62 -4.18 -11.85 2.85
CA LYS A 62 -4.71 -10.91 1.85
C LYS A 62 -6.24 -10.80 1.96
N GLY A 63 -6.73 -9.57 2.01
CA GLY A 63 -8.16 -9.24 2.07
C GLY A 63 -8.68 -9.05 3.50
N VAL A 64 -9.92 -8.61 3.62
CA VAL A 64 -10.59 -8.37 4.92
C VAL A 64 -11.81 -9.26 5.14
N LEU A 65 -12.24 -10.01 4.13
CA LEU A 65 -13.39 -10.92 4.20
C LEU A 65 -12.89 -12.37 4.21
N PHE A 66 -13.32 -13.13 5.22
CA PHE A 66 -12.88 -14.49 5.43
C PHE A 66 -14.04 -15.42 5.67
N ARG A 67 -14.09 -16.54 4.93
CA ARG A 67 -14.99 -17.65 5.24
C ARG A 67 -14.51 -18.39 6.48
N ALA A 68 -15.41 -18.71 7.40
CA ALA A 68 -15.09 -19.48 8.61
C ALA A 68 -14.47 -20.83 8.26
N SER A 69 -14.99 -21.51 7.23
CA SER A 69 -14.41 -22.76 6.70
C SER A 69 -12.96 -22.65 6.21
N LYS A 70 -12.47 -21.43 5.95
CA LYS A 70 -11.09 -21.14 5.51
C LYS A 70 -10.19 -20.64 6.64
N LEU A 71 -10.70 -20.56 7.87
CA LEU A 71 -9.96 -20.16 9.08
C LEU A 71 -9.72 -21.35 10.02
N ASN A 72 -9.58 -22.55 9.46
CA ASN A 72 -9.32 -23.77 10.22
C ASN A 72 -7.81 -23.94 10.48
N TYR A 73 -7.39 -23.66 11.71
CA TYR A 73 -6.00 -23.78 12.16
C TYR A 73 -5.97 -24.68 13.41
N VAL A 74 -5.15 -25.73 13.37
CA VAL A 74 -5.10 -26.76 14.43
C VAL A 74 -4.80 -26.14 15.79
N GLU A 75 -3.90 -25.16 15.84
CA GLU A 75 -3.49 -24.49 17.07
C GLU A 75 -4.55 -23.54 17.65
N ILE A 76 -5.46 -23.03 16.82
CA ILE A 76 -6.54 -22.13 17.25
C ILE A 76 -7.79 -22.91 17.67
N GLY A 77 -8.04 -24.06 17.05
CA GLY A 77 -9.26 -24.85 17.25
C GLY A 77 -10.43 -24.33 16.42
N ASP A 78 -11.64 -24.34 17.01
CA ASP A 78 -12.85 -23.91 16.31
C ASP A 78 -12.86 -22.39 16.04
N PRO A 79 -12.91 -21.95 14.76
CA PRO A 79 -12.95 -20.53 14.43
C PRO A 79 -14.22 -19.83 14.94
N HIS A 80 -15.36 -20.53 15.06
CA HIS A 80 -16.60 -19.92 15.54
C HIS A 80 -16.53 -19.54 17.02
N GLY A 81 -15.91 -20.37 17.86
CA GLY A 81 -15.60 -20.01 19.24
C GLY A 81 -14.50 -18.95 19.37
N ALA A 82 -13.41 -19.08 18.61
CA ALA A 82 -12.25 -18.20 18.72
C ALA A 82 -12.53 -16.75 18.27
N VAL A 83 -13.52 -16.52 17.39
CA VAL A 83 -13.87 -15.18 16.92
C VAL A 83 -14.72 -14.39 17.92
N LEU A 84 -15.43 -15.03 18.86
CA LEU A 84 -16.39 -14.37 19.76
C LEU A 84 -15.79 -13.15 20.50
N PRO A 85 -14.60 -13.24 21.12
CA PRO A 85 -14.01 -12.09 21.81
C PRO A 85 -13.63 -10.94 20.86
N LEU A 86 -13.42 -11.23 19.57
CA LEU A 86 -13.13 -10.25 18.52
C LEU A 86 -14.41 -9.54 18.04
N LEU A 87 -15.53 -10.27 18.00
CA LEU A 87 -16.86 -9.71 17.72
C LEU A 87 -17.29 -8.74 18.81
N GLU A 88 -17.11 -9.11 20.08
CA GLU A 88 -17.45 -8.26 21.25
C GLU A 88 -16.73 -6.91 21.22
N ARG A 89 -15.49 -6.88 20.70
CA ARG A 89 -14.66 -5.67 20.57
C ARG A 89 -14.89 -4.92 19.26
N GLY A 90 -15.72 -5.46 18.37
CA GLY A 90 -15.99 -4.90 17.04
C GLY A 90 -14.77 -4.91 16.11
N TRP A 91 -13.75 -5.72 16.39
CA TRP A 91 -12.56 -5.88 15.52
C TRP A 91 -12.84 -6.81 14.34
N VAL A 92 -13.85 -7.66 14.51
CA VAL A 92 -14.42 -8.51 13.48
C VAL A 92 -15.93 -8.32 13.50
N VAL A 93 -16.57 -8.39 12.33
CA VAL A 93 -18.03 -8.40 12.17
C VAL A 93 -18.46 -9.71 11.54
N ALA A 94 -19.49 -10.32 12.09
CA ALA A 94 -20.14 -11.50 11.53
C ALA A 94 -21.24 -11.09 10.54
N SER A 95 -21.47 -11.93 9.53
CA SER A 95 -22.48 -11.73 8.49
C SER A 95 -22.45 -10.31 7.87
N PRO A 96 -21.27 -9.82 7.43
CA PRO A 96 -21.16 -8.50 6.83
C PRO A 96 -21.99 -8.42 5.53
N PRO A 97 -22.48 -7.23 5.15
CA PRO A 97 -23.07 -7.04 3.83
C PRO A 97 -21.98 -7.24 2.75
N LEU A 98 -22.25 -8.12 1.80
CA LEU A 98 -21.36 -8.45 0.69
C LEU A 98 -21.94 -7.90 -0.60
N ALA A 99 -21.15 -7.07 -1.30
CA ALA A 99 -21.42 -6.76 -2.70
C ALA A 99 -21.27 -8.03 -3.55
N LEU A 100 -21.92 -8.06 -4.72
CA LEU A 100 -21.87 -9.22 -5.61
C LEU A 100 -20.44 -9.60 -6.00
N SER A 101 -19.58 -8.63 -6.27
CA SER A 101 -18.17 -8.86 -6.60
C SER A 101 -17.39 -9.51 -5.43
N GLU A 102 -17.69 -9.14 -4.19
CA GLU A 102 -17.06 -9.71 -2.99
C GLU A 102 -17.55 -11.15 -2.75
N LEU A 103 -18.85 -11.41 -2.91
CA LEU A 103 -19.40 -12.76 -2.90
C LEU A 103 -18.70 -13.65 -3.93
N PHE A 104 -18.50 -13.13 -5.14
CA PHE A 104 -17.77 -13.83 -6.19
C PHE A 104 -16.31 -14.08 -5.83
N GLN A 105 -15.64 -13.23 -5.04
CA GLN A 105 -14.28 -13.53 -4.58
C GLN A 105 -14.26 -14.66 -3.53
N LEU A 106 -15.29 -14.77 -2.69
CA LEU A 106 -15.38 -15.72 -1.58
C LEU A 106 -15.86 -17.13 -2.00
N LEU A 107 -16.80 -17.22 -2.93
CA LEU A 107 -17.42 -18.47 -3.33
C LEU A 107 -16.73 -19.13 -4.51
N ARG A 108 -16.72 -20.46 -4.51
CA ARG A 108 -16.28 -21.26 -5.67
C ARG A 108 -17.35 -21.22 -6.77
N ARG A 109 -16.99 -21.68 -7.96
CA ARG A 109 -17.90 -21.67 -9.12
C ARG A 109 -19.15 -22.52 -8.90
N ASP A 110 -18.97 -23.71 -8.35
CA ASP A 110 -20.06 -24.64 -7.98
C ASP A 110 -21.03 -24.02 -6.98
N GLU A 111 -20.52 -23.32 -5.96
CA GLU A 111 -21.34 -22.62 -4.96
C GLU A 111 -22.10 -21.43 -5.59
N LEU A 112 -21.47 -20.70 -6.53
CA LEU A 112 -22.14 -19.62 -7.25
C LEU A 112 -23.23 -20.13 -8.19
N ASP A 113 -23.03 -21.27 -8.84
CA ASP A 113 -24.03 -21.90 -9.70
C ASP A 113 -25.26 -22.32 -8.88
N GLN A 114 -25.07 -22.80 -7.65
CA GLN A 114 -26.14 -23.11 -6.71
C GLN A 114 -26.83 -21.86 -6.16
N CYS A 115 -26.08 -20.81 -5.89
CA CYS A 115 -26.61 -19.51 -5.47
C CYS A 115 -27.53 -18.90 -6.54
N PHE A 116 -27.12 -18.99 -7.81
CA PHE A 116 -27.78 -18.33 -8.95
C PHE A 116 -28.42 -19.32 -9.93
N ILE A 117 -29.02 -20.41 -9.44
CA ILE A 117 -29.65 -21.46 -10.29
C ILE A 117 -30.67 -20.87 -11.28
N ALA A 118 -31.44 -19.86 -10.85
CA ALA A 118 -32.43 -19.19 -11.70
C ALA A 118 -31.81 -18.48 -12.92
N HIS A 119 -30.50 -18.19 -12.87
CA HIS A 119 -29.73 -17.52 -13.91
C HIS A 119 -28.79 -18.48 -14.68
N ALA A 120 -28.97 -19.79 -14.53
CA ALA A 120 -28.17 -20.79 -15.19
C ALA A 120 -28.30 -20.69 -16.73
N VAL A 121 -27.16 -20.75 -17.42
CA VAL A 121 -27.09 -20.73 -18.90
C VAL A 121 -26.74 -22.11 -19.44
N LYS A 122 -27.17 -22.40 -20.68
CA LYS A 122 -26.77 -23.63 -21.38
C LYS A 122 -25.33 -23.48 -21.89
N GLY A 123 -24.36 -24.04 -21.16
CA GLY A 123 -22.95 -24.09 -21.55
C GLY A 123 -21.99 -23.65 -20.45
N GLN A 124 -20.69 -23.68 -20.72
CA GLN A 124 -19.67 -23.23 -19.77
C GLN A 124 -19.47 -21.71 -19.86
N GLU A 125 -20.03 -20.98 -18.90
CA GLU A 125 -19.76 -19.55 -18.70
C GLU A 125 -18.59 -19.38 -17.71
N ARG A 126 -17.65 -18.46 -18.02
CA ARG A 126 -16.55 -18.12 -17.10
C ARG A 126 -17.09 -17.31 -15.91
N LYS A 127 -16.47 -17.47 -14.75
CA LYS A 127 -16.87 -16.77 -13.50
C LYS A 127 -16.98 -15.25 -13.65
N GLN A 128 -16.04 -14.63 -14.38
CA GLN A 128 -16.06 -13.19 -14.64
C GLN A 128 -17.24 -12.76 -15.53
N ALA A 129 -17.56 -13.55 -16.56
CA ALA A 129 -18.71 -13.27 -17.44
C ALA A 129 -20.04 -13.40 -16.68
N LEU A 130 -20.15 -14.39 -15.78
CA LEU A 130 -21.31 -14.49 -14.90
C LEU A 130 -21.43 -13.23 -14.02
N LEU A 131 -20.33 -12.78 -13.40
CA LEU A 131 -20.34 -11.59 -12.56
C LEU A 131 -20.86 -10.37 -13.32
N GLU A 132 -20.31 -10.09 -14.50
CA GLU A 132 -20.69 -8.95 -15.34
C GLU A 132 -22.18 -8.99 -15.73
N ARG A 133 -22.71 -10.19 -16.00
CA ARG A 133 -24.12 -10.38 -16.34
C ARG A 133 -25.06 -10.20 -15.15
N LEU A 134 -24.65 -10.63 -13.95
CA LEU A 134 -25.47 -10.52 -12.74
C LEU A 134 -25.34 -9.17 -12.04
N GLN A 135 -24.24 -8.44 -12.25
CA GLN A 135 -23.98 -7.14 -11.61
C GLN A 135 -25.13 -6.13 -11.74
N PRO A 136 -25.78 -5.92 -12.90
CA PRO A 136 -26.91 -4.99 -13.01
C PRO A 136 -28.21 -5.51 -12.39
N LEU A 137 -28.30 -6.80 -12.06
CA LEU A 137 -29.49 -7.41 -11.47
C LEU A 137 -29.47 -7.39 -9.94
N TYR A 138 -28.26 -7.35 -9.35
CA TYR A 138 -28.08 -7.40 -7.91
C TYR A 138 -27.11 -6.32 -7.42
N GLU A 139 -27.64 -5.11 -7.28
CA GLU A 139 -26.87 -3.95 -6.85
C GLU A 139 -26.76 -3.84 -5.32
N ALA A 140 -27.79 -4.29 -4.60
CA ALA A 140 -27.84 -4.18 -3.14
C ALA A 140 -26.94 -5.24 -2.47
N PRO A 141 -25.99 -4.85 -1.60
CA PRO A 141 -25.24 -5.78 -0.78
C PRO A 141 -26.14 -6.59 0.16
N GLN A 142 -25.80 -7.86 0.38
CA GLN A 142 -26.54 -8.78 1.25
C GLN A 142 -25.57 -9.66 2.02
N SER A 143 -26.01 -10.22 3.16
CA SER A 143 -25.17 -11.17 3.90
C SER A 143 -25.05 -12.50 3.16
N LEU A 144 -24.07 -13.35 3.53
CA LEU A 144 -23.91 -14.66 2.90
C LEU A 144 -25.18 -15.51 3.02
N GLU A 145 -25.85 -15.43 4.18
CA GLU A 145 -27.07 -16.18 4.49
C GLU A 145 -28.25 -15.75 3.63
N GLN A 146 -28.27 -14.50 3.18
CA GLN A 146 -29.29 -14.00 2.24
C GLN A 146 -28.98 -14.39 0.81
N TRP A 147 -27.70 -14.30 0.41
CA TRP A 147 -27.25 -14.72 -0.92
C TRP A 147 -27.42 -16.22 -1.14
N HIS A 148 -26.93 -17.04 -0.21
CA HIS A 148 -26.87 -18.49 -0.33
C HIS A 148 -27.35 -19.17 0.96
N PRO A 149 -28.67 -19.17 1.27
CA PRO A 149 -29.21 -19.68 2.54
C PRO A 149 -28.87 -21.14 2.87
N ALA A 150 -28.66 -21.96 1.83
CA ALA A 150 -28.35 -23.38 1.98
C ALA A 150 -26.86 -23.69 2.23
N LEU A 151 -25.96 -22.70 2.18
CA LEU A 151 -24.53 -22.93 2.39
C LEU A 151 -24.21 -22.89 3.89
N PRO A 152 -23.75 -23.99 4.51
CA PRO A 152 -23.44 -24.03 5.93
C PRO A 152 -22.04 -23.44 6.20
N ASP A 153 -21.89 -22.14 6.00
CA ASP A 153 -20.66 -21.40 6.24
C ASP A 153 -20.98 -19.98 6.73
N ALA A 154 -19.99 -19.31 7.32
CA ALA A 154 -20.11 -17.92 7.77
C ALA A 154 -19.02 -17.06 7.15
N VAL A 155 -19.28 -15.76 7.05
CA VAL A 155 -18.28 -14.77 6.64
C VAL A 155 -18.00 -13.82 7.78
N PHE A 156 -16.71 -13.60 8.02
CA PHE A 156 -16.20 -12.62 8.96
C PHE A 156 -15.51 -11.49 8.21
N ALA A 157 -15.84 -10.25 8.55
CA ALA A 157 -15.15 -9.05 8.07
C ALA A 157 -14.20 -8.52 9.14
N LEU A 158 -12.92 -8.38 8.82
CA LEU A 158 -11.92 -7.71 9.64
C LEU A 158 -12.07 -6.18 9.48
N THR A 159 -12.40 -5.49 10.57
CA THR A 159 -12.68 -4.04 10.55
C THR A 159 -11.49 -3.21 11.01
N ILE A 160 -10.53 -3.84 11.70
CA ILE A 160 -9.39 -3.19 12.36
C ILE A 160 -8.15 -3.04 11.47
N MET A 161 -8.21 -3.44 10.20
CA MET A 161 -7.04 -3.39 9.30
C MET A 161 -6.37 -2.01 9.21
N PRO A 162 -7.09 -0.86 9.15
CA PRO A 162 -6.44 0.45 9.14
C PRO A 162 -5.56 0.74 10.37
N LEU A 163 -5.95 0.23 11.55
CA LEU A 163 -5.15 0.34 12.76
C LEU A 163 -3.93 -0.59 12.67
N CYS A 164 -4.11 -1.83 12.23
CA CYS A 164 -3.01 -2.77 12.05
C CYS A 164 -1.98 -2.27 11.03
N ASP A 165 -2.40 -1.63 9.95
CA ASP A 165 -1.51 -1.01 8.96
C ASP A 165 -0.73 0.16 9.57
N ARG A 166 -1.35 1.00 10.42
CA ARG A 166 -0.62 2.06 11.13
C ARG A 166 0.47 1.49 12.04
N LEU A 167 0.16 0.42 12.79
CA LEU A 167 1.15 -0.26 13.63
C LEU A 167 2.28 -0.86 12.80
N ARG A 168 1.95 -1.49 11.67
CA ARG A 168 2.91 -2.03 10.71
C ARG A 168 3.83 -0.94 10.14
N LEU A 169 3.25 0.21 9.77
CA LEU A 169 3.99 1.39 9.34
C LEU A 169 4.95 1.89 10.43
N LEU A 170 4.52 1.95 11.69
CA LEU A 170 5.39 2.38 12.79
C LEU A 170 6.54 1.40 13.04
N TYR A 171 6.29 0.10 12.88
CA TYR A 171 7.30 -0.93 13.05
C TYR A 171 8.34 -0.93 11.92
N PHE A 172 7.91 -0.96 10.66
CA PHE A 172 8.81 -1.07 9.50
C PHE A 172 9.24 0.28 8.91
N GLY A 173 8.60 1.39 9.30
CA GLY A 173 8.76 2.69 8.65
C GLY A 173 8.15 2.77 7.24
N ASN A 174 7.46 1.71 6.79
CA ASN A 174 6.84 1.60 5.48
C ASN A 174 5.69 0.57 5.48
N LEU A 175 4.92 0.53 4.38
CA LEU A 175 3.78 -0.37 4.19
C LEU A 175 4.00 -1.42 3.08
N TYR A 176 5.24 -1.60 2.61
CA TYR A 176 5.56 -2.67 1.65
C TYR A 176 6.11 -3.92 2.35
N GLN A 177 6.68 -3.76 3.54
CA GLN A 177 7.07 -4.89 4.39
C GLN A 177 5.85 -5.41 5.15
N GLU A 178 5.78 -6.73 5.22
CA GLU A 178 4.69 -7.45 5.87
C GLU A 178 5.16 -8.16 7.13
N TRP A 179 4.23 -8.56 7.99
CA TRP A 179 4.55 -9.32 9.21
C TRP A 179 5.25 -10.66 8.93
N SER A 180 5.18 -11.17 7.69
CA SER A 180 5.93 -12.35 7.25
C SER A 180 7.45 -12.15 7.23
N GLU A 181 7.96 -10.91 7.25
CA GLU A 181 9.40 -10.61 7.32
C GLU A 181 10.08 -11.26 8.53
N PHE A 182 9.38 -11.34 9.67
CA PHE A 182 9.89 -12.03 10.85
C PHE A 182 10.18 -13.50 10.57
N VAL A 183 9.26 -14.18 9.89
CA VAL A 183 9.39 -15.61 9.55
C VAL A 183 10.57 -15.84 8.61
N LEU A 184 10.76 -14.94 7.64
CA LEU A 184 11.87 -15.02 6.70
C LEU A 184 13.22 -14.76 7.38
N ALA A 185 13.25 -13.89 8.39
CA ALA A 185 14.42 -13.66 9.23
C ALA A 185 14.71 -14.86 10.14
N ASP A 186 13.69 -15.42 10.81
CA ASP A 186 13.80 -16.58 11.71
C ASP A 186 14.26 -17.84 10.95
N LEU A 187 13.82 -18.00 9.71
CA LEU A 187 14.28 -19.04 8.78
C LEU A 187 15.73 -18.85 8.31
N GLY A 188 16.35 -17.71 8.63
CA GLY A 188 17.68 -17.34 8.17
C GLY A 188 17.78 -17.05 6.67
N ILE A 189 16.63 -16.92 5.97
CA ILE A 189 16.53 -16.51 4.56
C ILE A 189 16.96 -15.05 4.44
N TYR A 190 16.50 -14.21 5.36
CA TYR A 190 16.99 -12.85 5.53
C TYR A 190 17.87 -12.76 6.77
N ARG A 191 19.05 -12.18 6.60
CA ARG A 191 19.99 -11.91 7.69
C ARG A 191 20.22 -10.41 7.72
N TYR A 192 19.67 -9.78 8.75
CA TYR A 192 19.82 -8.35 8.99
C TYR A 192 20.97 -8.09 9.96
N GLU A 193 21.73 -7.02 9.71
CA GLU A 193 22.77 -6.55 10.63
C GLU A 193 22.14 -6.11 11.95
N LYS A 194 22.74 -6.50 13.07
CA LYS A 194 22.25 -6.10 14.40
C LYS A 194 22.84 -4.75 14.77
N VAL A 195 22.08 -3.70 14.50
CA VAL A 195 22.46 -2.32 14.84
C VAL A 195 21.71 -1.89 16.10
N GLU A 196 22.44 -1.36 17.07
CA GLU A 196 21.85 -0.70 18.25
C GLU A 196 21.38 0.70 17.86
N PHE A 197 20.12 1.01 18.13
CA PHE A 197 19.51 2.31 17.85
C PHE A 197 19.02 2.94 19.15
N SER A 198 19.21 4.25 19.30
CA SER A 198 18.57 5.04 20.36
C SER A 198 17.07 5.18 20.10
N LEU A 199 16.31 5.62 21.11
CA LEU A 199 14.87 5.91 20.97
C LEU A 199 14.60 7.08 20.00
N GLU A 200 15.58 7.96 19.82
CA GLU A 200 15.48 9.11 18.89
C GLU A 200 15.66 8.69 17.41
N SER A 201 16.18 7.50 17.16
CA SER A 201 16.38 6.96 15.80
C SER A 201 15.08 6.47 15.17
N ARG A 202 14.14 7.41 14.94
CA ARG A 202 12.84 7.16 14.29
C ARG A 202 12.57 8.16 13.17
N ALA A 203 12.01 7.65 12.06
CA ALA A 203 11.70 8.47 10.88
C ALA A 203 10.44 9.34 11.06
N ILE A 204 9.52 8.90 11.91
CA ILE A 204 8.24 9.55 12.21
C ILE A 204 8.35 10.11 13.63
N ASN A 205 8.20 11.43 13.76
CA ASN A 205 8.35 12.13 15.04
C ASN A 205 7.06 12.86 15.48
N GLN A 206 6.05 12.91 14.61
CA GLN A 206 4.77 13.53 14.89
C GLN A 206 3.64 12.60 14.45
N ARG A 207 2.54 12.57 15.20
CA ARG A 207 1.39 11.73 14.85
C ARG A 207 0.83 12.08 13.46
N ALA A 208 0.80 13.36 13.11
CA ALA A 208 0.34 13.82 11.79
C ALA A 208 1.14 13.22 10.62
N ASP A 209 2.43 12.89 10.83
CA ASP A 209 3.26 12.25 9.80
C ASP A 209 2.80 10.81 9.49
N ILE A 210 2.11 10.14 10.41
CA ILE A 210 1.52 8.80 10.19
C ILE A 210 0.41 8.90 9.14
N ASP A 211 -0.48 9.87 9.27
CA ASP A 211 -1.57 10.07 8.31
C ASP A 211 -1.02 10.47 6.94
N VAL A 212 0.04 11.30 6.88
CA VAL A 212 0.74 11.62 5.64
C VAL A 212 1.36 10.37 4.99
N CYS A 213 1.98 9.48 5.78
CA CYS A 213 2.50 8.22 5.27
C CYS A 213 1.43 7.35 4.62
N VAL A 214 0.27 7.24 5.29
CA VAL A 214 -0.89 6.46 4.80
C VAL A 214 -1.45 7.08 3.52
N GLN A 215 -1.65 8.40 3.49
CA GLN A 215 -2.12 9.11 2.30
C GLN A 215 -1.18 8.92 1.10
N LEU A 216 0.13 9.08 1.31
CA LEU A 216 1.14 8.88 0.26
C LEU A 216 1.19 7.42 -0.21
N HIS A 217 0.98 6.46 0.68
CA HIS A 217 0.89 5.05 0.31
C HIS A 217 -0.35 4.77 -0.54
N ALA A 218 -1.52 5.24 -0.12
CA ALA A 218 -2.77 5.08 -0.87
C ALA A 218 -2.66 5.68 -2.28
N CYS A 219 -2.08 6.88 -2.40
CA CYS A 219 -1.86 7.51 -3.71
C CYS A 219 -0.86 6.73 -4.57
N ARG A 220 0.13 6.08 -3.96
CA ARG A 220 1.08 5.23 -4.69
C ARG A 220 0.39 3.99 -5.23
N GLU A 221 -0.40 3.28 -4.43
CA GLU A 221 -1.15 2.10 -4.86
C GLU A 221 -2.15 2.45 -5.97
N ALA A 222 -2.83 3.60 -5.82
CA ALA A 222 -3.76 4.09 -6.83
C ALA A 222 -3.08 4.35 -8.19
N LEU A 223 -1.80 4.74 -8.22
CA LEU A 223 -1.09 5.03 -9.47
C LEU A 223 -1.01 3.81 -10.41
N ASP A 224 -0.92 2.60 -9.87
CA ASP A 224 -0.72 1.38 -10.66
C ASP A 224 -1.97 1.00 -11.48
N THR A 225 -3.16 1.44 -11.04
CA THR A 225 -4.46 1.15 -11.68
C THR A 225 -5.22 2.40 -12.10
N CYS A 226 -4.60 3.58 -11.97
CA CYS A 226 -5.27 4.86 -12.16
C CYS A 226 -5.72 5.08 -13.61
N THR A 227 -6.99 5.44 -13.79
CA THR A 227 -7.52 5.99 -15.04
C THR A 227 -7.49 7.53 -15.05
N GLU A 228 -7.73 8.16 -13.89
CA GLU A 228 -7.84 9.62 -13.72
C GLU A 228 -6.57 10.25 -13.12
N LEU A 229 -5.50 10.31 -13.91
CA LEU A 229 -4.18 10.73 -13.42
C LEU A 229 -4.13 12.17 -12.88
N HIS A 230 -4.97 13.08 -13.42
CA HIS A 230 -5.09 14.46 -12.95
C HIS A 230 -5.64 14.54 -11.52
N ALA A 231 -6.68 13.77 -11.21
CA ALA A 231 -7.27 13.75 -9.88
C ALA A 231 -6.26 13.24 -8.85
N LEU A 232 -5.54 12.17 -9.18
CA LEU A 232 -4.48 11.62 -8.33
C LEU A 232 -3.34 12.64 -8.12
N ALA A 233 -2.91 13.33 -9.17
CA ALA A 233 -1.91 14.38 -9.06
C ALA A 233 -2.36 15.51 -8.13
N GLY A 234 -3.61 15.98 -8.26
CA GLY A 234 -4.20 16.99 -7.39
C GLY A 234 -4.18 16.57 -5.92
N GLN A 235 -4.54 15.31 -5.63
CA GLN A 235 -4.46 14.76 -4.27
C GLN A 235 -3.03 14.80 -3.73
N VAL A 236 -2.04 14.31 -4.49
CA VAL A 236 -0.63 14.28 -4.02
C VAL A 236 -0.04 15.69 -3.85
N ILE A 237 -0.43 16.63 -4.71
CA ILE A 237 -0.01 18.04 -4.59
C ILE A 237 -0.59 18.66 -3.31
N ALA A 238 -1.84 18.35 -2.95
CA ALA A 238 -2.49 18.89 -1.76
C ALA A 238 -1.89 18.37 -0.44
N ILE A 239 -1.21 17.22 -0.44
CA ILE A 239 -0.57 16.66 0.77
C ILE A 239 0.54 17.59 1.27
N GLN A 240 0.39 18.05 2.51
CA GLN A 240 1.38 18.87 3.20
C GLN A 240 2.40 17.97 3.92
N CYS A 241 3.69 18.21 3.68
CA CYS A 241 4.77 17.47 4.33
C CYS A 241 5.77 18.45 4.98
N SER A 242 5.90 18.43 6.30
CA SER A 242 6.92 19.17 7.04
C SER A 242 8.22 18.37 7.20
N ASN A 243 8.11 17.05 7.30
CA ASN A 243 9.24 16.13 7.47
C ASN A 243 10.03 15.94 6.15
N PRO A 244 11.37 16.15 6.14
CA PRO A 244 12.20 15.99 4.94
C PRO A 244 12.10 14.60 4.27
N TRP A 245 11.99 13.53 5.06
CA TRP A 245 11.82 12.18 4.54
C TRP A 245 10.49 12.02 3.79
N LEU A 246 9.40 12.62 4.30
CA LEU A 246 8.09 12.64 3.65
C LEU A 246 8.06 13.54 2.41
N GLN A 247 8.75 14.67 2.45
CA GLN A 247 8.93 15.52 1.26
C GLN A 247 9.61 14.76 0.13
N MET A 248 10.67 13.99 0.43
CA MET A 248 11.34 13.14 -0.54
C MET A 248 10.40 12.06 -1.10
N ARG A 249 9.59 11.40 -0.25
CA ARG A 249 8.60 10.40 -0.69
C ARG A 249 7.52 11.00 -1.58
N ARG A 250 6.98 12.17 -1.22
CA ARG A 250 6.01 12.93 -2.03
C ARG A 250 6.62 13.35 -3.37
N GLY A 251 7.83 13.92 -3.36
CA GLY A 251 8.55 14.29 -4.58
C GLY A 251 8.75 13.11 -5.52
N LYS A 252 9.15 11.95 -4.99
CA LYS A 252 9.30 10.71 -5.77
C LYS A 252 7.98 10.24 -6.39
N LEU A 253 6.87 10.35 -5.67
CA LEU A 253 5.54 10.00 -6.19
C LEU A 253 5.12 10.95 -7.32
N LEU A 254 5.24 12.27 -7.13
CA LEU A 254 5.00 13.27 -8.18
C LEU A 254 5.86 13.03 -9.42
N PHE A 255 7.12 12.64 -9.22
CA PHE A 255 8.03 12.29 -10.32
C PHE A 255 7.52 11.09 -11.12
N ARG A 256 7.01 10.04 -10.44
CA ARG A 256 6.42 8.87 -11.10
C ARG A 256 5.12 9.19 -11.82
N ILE A 257 4.26 10.03 -11.22
CA ILE A 257 3.06 10.56 -11.89
C ILE A 257 3.46 11.29 -13.18
N GLY A 258 4.50 12.13 -13.13
CA GLY A 258 5.01 12.82 -14.31
C GLY A 258 5.53 11.86 -15.40
N GLN A 259 6.16 10.74 -15.00
CA GLN A 259 6.59 9.72 -15.95
C GLN A 259 5.40 9.04 -16.63
N GLN A 260 4.32 8.79 -15.89
CA GLN A 260 3.10 8.22 -16.45
C GLN A 260 2.40 9.22 -17.38
N ALA A 261 2.33 10.50 -17.00
CA ALA A 261 1.80 11.57 -17.84
C ALA A 261 2.58 11.70 -19.16
N GLU A 262 3.91 11.63 -19.14
CA GLU A 262 4.73 11.61 -20.36
C GLU A 262 4.44 10.40 -21.27
N ARG A 263 4.16 9.21 -20.70
CA ARG A 263 3.79 8.02 -21.49
C ARG A 263 2.46 8.23 -22.20
N LEU A 264 1.53 8.92 -21.55
CA LEU A 264 0.23 9.31 -22.10
C LEU A 264 0.30 10.56 -22.99
N GLN A 265 1.49 11.15 -23.15
CA GLN A 265 1.73 12.40 -23.88
C GLN A 265 0.97 13.62 -23.30
N ASP A 266 0.60 13.54 -22.03
CA ASP A 266 0.02 14.66 -21.30
C ASP A 266 1.13 15.57 -20.75
N TRP A 267 1.62 16.45 -21.62
CA TRP A 267 2.73 17.36 -21.31
C TRP A 267 2.36 18.38 -20.23
N SER A 268 1.09 18.82 -20.19
CA SER A 268 0.60 19.79 -19.22
C SER A 268 0.66 19.25 -17.80
N LEU A 269 0.13 18.03 -17.61
CA LEU A 269 0.18 17.36 -16.31
C LEU A 269 1.62 17.03 -15.91
N ALA A 270 2.41 16.48 -16.84
CA ALA A 270 3.81 16.17 -16.59
C ALA A 270 4.60 17.39 -16.09
N MET A 271 4.43 18.54 -16.76
CA MET A 271 5.06 19.80 -16.35
C MET A 271 4.61 20.23 -14.95
N THR A 272 3.31 20.18 -14.68
CA THR A 272 2.72 20.58 -13.39
C THR A 272 3.31 19.78 -12.24
N VAL A 273 3.36 18.46 -12.34
CA VAL A 273 3.86 17.60 -11.25
C VAL A 273 5.38 17.65 -11.12
N TYR A 274 6.13 17.79 -12.23
CA TYR A 274 7.59 17.91 -12.14
C TYR A 274 8.03 19.23 -11.49
N ARG A 275 7.28 20.33 -11.67
CA ARG A 275 7.55 21.60 -10.96
C ARG A 275 7.35 21.50 -9.45
N GLN A 276 6.45 20.62 -9.02
CA GLN A 276 6.16 20.36 -7.60
C GLN A 276 7.05 19.26 -7.00
N SER A 277 7.90 18.61 -7.80
CA SER A 277 8.76 17.50 -7.36
C SER A 277 10.17 17.97 -7.04
N SER A 278 10.61 17.75 -5.80
CA SER A 278 12.00 17.90 -5.38
C SER A 278 12.86 16.67 -5.65
N TYR A 279 12.34 15.67 -6.37
CA TYR A 279 13.05 14.42 -6.61
C TYR A 279 14.18 14.63 -7.64
N PRO A 280 15.38 14.06 -7.42
CA PRO A 280 16.50 14.24 -8.32
C PRO A 280 16.16 13.92 -9.78
N GLY A 281 16.48 14.87 -10.67
CA GLY A 281 16.21 14.76 -12.10
C GLY A 281 14.84 15.28 -12.55
N ALA A 282 13.97 15.75 -11.64
CA ALA A 282 12.70 16.40 -12.01
C ALA A 282 12.93 17.58 -12.96
N ARG A 283 13.93 18.44 -12.69
CA ARG A 283 14.30 19.57 -13.57
C ARG A 283 14.72 19.12 -14.96
N SER A 284 15.54 18.08 -15.07
CA SER A 284 15.91 17.46 -16.35
C SER A 284 14.69 16.94 -17.12
N ARG A 285 13.68 16.39 -16.42
CA ARG A 285 12.42 15.98 -17.05
C ARG A 285 11.58 17.18 -17.52
N GLN A 286 11.53 18.28 -16.77
CA GLN A 286 10.88 19.52 -17.21
C GLN A 286 11.46 20.02 -18.54
N ILE A 287 12.79 20.06 -18.67
CA ILE A 287 13.45 20.46 -19.93
C ILE A 287 13.02 19.54 -21.09
N ARG A 288 13.00 18.23 -20.85
CA ARG A 288 12.55 17.24 -21.84
C ARG A 288 11.08 17.43 -22.23
N VAL A 289 10.20 17.70 -21.27
CA VAL A 289 8.77 17.95 -21.52
C VAL A 289 8.59 19.21 -22.39
N LEU A 290 9.26 20.32 -22.06
CA LEU A 290 9.23 21.55 -22.86
C LEU A 290 9.71 21.29 -24.29
N GLU A 291 10.82 20.55 -24.44
CA GLU A 291 11.34 20.19 -25.76
C GLU A 291 10.36 19.31 -26.56
N ARG A 292 9.72 18.33 -25.91
CA ARG A 292 8.70 17.47 -26.55
C ARG A 292 7.45 18.23 -26.94
N ASN A 293 7.06 19.24 -26.15
CA ASN A 293 5.95 20.13 -26.44
C ASN A 293 6.31 21.27 -27.41
N THR A 294 7.49 21.22 -28.03
CA THR A 294 8.00 22.23 -28.99
C THR A 294 8.22 23.63 -28.41
N GLU A 295 8.23 23.78 -27.08
CA GLU A 295 8.52 25.02 -26.37
C GLU A 295 10.04 25.23 -26.22
N TYR A 296 10.74 25.28 -27.35
CA TYR A 296 12.21 25.25 -27.39
C TYR A 296 12.86 26.42 -26.66
N ALA A 297 12.26 27.61 -26.70
CA ALA A 297 12.78 28.79 -26.00
C ALA A 297 12.72 28.62 -24.48
N ALA A 298 11.60 28.11 -23.95
CA ALA A 298 11.45 27.82 -22.53
C ALA A 298 12.38 26.68 -22.08
N ALA A 299 12.53 25.64 -22.90
CA ALA A 299 13.46 24.54 -22.64
C ALA A 299 14.92 25.04 -22.55
N MET A 300 15.31 25.95 -23.45
CA MET A 300 16.64 26.56 -23.45
C MET A 300 16.88 27.37 -22.19
N ALA A 301 15.95 28.26 -21.83
CA ALA A 301 16.07 29.10 -20.64
C ALA A 301 16.26 28.25 -19.37
N LEU A 302 15.46 27.18 -19.22
CA LEU A 302 15.57 26.27 -18.07
C LEU A 302 16.89 25.47 -18.10
N ALA A 303 17.36 25.05 -19.28
CA ALA A 303 18.62 24.34 -19.42
C ALA A 303 19.84 25.23 -19.10
N GLU A 304 19.81 26.50 -19.48
CA GLU A 304 20.84 27.48 -19.14
C GLU A 304 20.86 27.76 -17.63
N GLN A 305 19.69 27.91 -17.01
CA GLN A 305 19.58 28.04 -15.56
C GLN A 305 20.16 26.81 -14.83
N ALA A 306 19.82 25.60 -15.30
CA ALA A 306 20.35 24.36 -14.73
C ALA A 306 21.87 24.22 -14.93
N ARG A 307 22.43 24.77 -16.02
CA ARG A 307 23.89 24.77 -16.28
C ARG A 307 24.67 25.62 -15.28
N LEU A 308 24.09 26.72 -14.79
CA LEU A 308 24.74 27.62 -13.82
C LEU A 308 24.85 26.99 -12.43
N ALA A 309 23.87 26.17 -12.03
CA ALA A 309 23.86 25.47 -10.75
C ALA A 309 23.27 24.05 -10.90
N PRO A 310 24.04 23.08 -11.40
CA PRO A 310 23.58 21.71 -11.56
C PRO A 310 23.29 21.04 -10.20
N GLU A 311 22.23 20.23 -10.14
CA GLU A 311 21.84 19.45 -8.96
C GLU A 311 22.71 18.20 -8.78
N SER A 312 23.32 17.70 -9.86
CA SER A 312 24.17 16.49 -9.87
C SER A 312 24.99 16.35 -11.15
N ASP A 313 26.01 15.49 -11.13
CA ASP A 313 26.79 15.12 -12.32
C ASP A 313 25.93 14.47 -13.42
N ALA A 314 24.87 13.74 -13.03
CA ALA A 314 23.91 13.19 -13.98
C ALA A 314 23.18 14.29 -14.76
N GLU A 315 22.86 15.41 -14.10
CA GLU A 315 22.27 16.58 -14.76
C GLU A 315 23.28 17.28 -15.67
N VAL A 316 24.54 17.43 -15.25
CA VAL A 316 25.62 17.95 -16.12
C VAL A 316 25.73 17.12 -17.41
N GLN A 317 25.75 15.80 -17.28
CA GLN A 317 25.81 14.90 -18.43
C GLN A 317 24.55 15.01 -19.31
N HIS A 318 23.36 15.17 -18.73
CA HIS A 318 22.13 15.41 -19.46
C HIS A 318 22.20 16.72 -20.27
N LEU A 319 22.56 17.83 -19.63
CA LEU A 319 22.66 19.15 -20.25
C LEU A 319 23.67 19.19 -21.40
N SER A 320 24.78 18.45 -21.29
CA SER A 320 25.79 18.34 -22.37
C SER A 320 25.23 17.80 -23.69
N ARG A 321 24.11 17.07 -23.65
CA ARG A 321 23.42 16.50 -24.82
C ARG A 321 22.27 17.38 -25.29
N VAL A 322 21.56 18.01 -24.34
CA VAL A 322 20.34 18.77 -24.61
C VAL A 322 20.64 20.17 -25.12
N LEU A 323 21.61 20.88 -24.55
CA LEU A 323 21.93 22.27 -24.93
C LEU A 323 22.27 22.41 -26.43
N PRO A 324 23.20 21.62 -27.02
CA PRO A 324 23.50 21.72 -28.45
C PRO A 324 22.30 21.35 -29.34
N ARG A 325 21.40 20.49 -28.86
CA ARG A 325 20.21 20.09 -29.60
C ARG A 325 19.16 21.21 -29.61
N LEU A 326 18.94 21.87 -28.47
CA LEU A 326 18.04 23.02 -28.37
C LEU A 326 18.58 24.23 -29.17
N GLN A 327 19.90 24.46 -29.16
CA GLN A 327 20.52 25.53 -29.95
C GLN A 327 20.21 25.35 -31.45
N ARG A 328 20.35 24.13 -31.97
CA ARG A 328 19.97 23.81 -33.36
C ARG A 328 18.48 24.02 -33.64
N LYS A 329 17.60 23.66 -32.70
CA LYS A 329 16.15 23.86 -32.84
C LYS A 329 15.76 25.34 -32.87
N LEU A 330 16.54 26.21 -32.24
CA LEU A 330 16.35 27.66 -32.21
C LEU A 330 17.13 28.41 -33.31
N GLY A 331 17.87 27.71 -34.17
CA GLY A 331 18.70 28.33 -35.21
C GLY A 331 19.96 29.03 -34.68
N LEU A 332 20.39 28.72 -33.45
CA LEU A 332 21.60 29.24 -32.84
C LEU A 332 22.83 28.40 -33.22
N VAL A 333 24.02 29.00 -33.11
CA VAL A 333 25.29 28.28 -33.29
C VAL A 333 25.43 27.26 -32.16
N ALA A 334 25.47 25.98 -32.52
CA ALA A 334 25.55 24.90 -31.55
C ALA A 334 26.95 24.80 -30.93
N GLU A 335 27.02 24.80 -29.60
CA GLU A 335 28.25 24.55 -28.86
C GLU A 335 28.77 23.13 -29.18
N ARG A 336 30.09 23.00 -29.40
CA ARG A 336 30.73 21.69 -29.57
C ARG A 336 30.70 20.95 -28.25
N ARG A 337 30.33 19.68 -28.30
CA ARG A 337 30.29 18.77 -27.14
C ARG A 337 31.65 18.76 -26.47
N ARG A 338 31.75 19.31 -25.25
CA ARG A 338 32.95 19.10 -24.41
C ARG A 338 32.93 17.63 -23.98
N SER A 339 33.89 16.86 -24.47
CA SER A 339 34.21 15.54 -23.93
C SER A 339 34.68 15.74 -22.48
N ALA A 340 33.94 15.16 -21.53
CA ALA A 340 34.40 15.01 -20.16
C ALA A 340 35.53 13.99 -20.11
#